data_AF-A0A078MSW5-F1
#
_entry.id   AF-A0A078MSW5-F1
#
_cell.length_a   1.000
_cell.length_b   1.000
_cell.length_c   1.000
_cell.angle_alpha   90.00
_cell.angle_beta   90.00
_cell.angle_gamma   90.00
#
_symmetry.space_group_name_H-M   'P 1'
#
loop_
_entity.id
_entity.type
_entity.pdbx_description
1 polymer ?
#
loop_
_entity_poly.entity_id
_entity_poly.type
_entity_poly.pdbx_seq_one_letter_code
_entity_poly.pdbx_strand_id
1 'polypeptide(L)' 'MDEYVTTGTFWFTVALINAGLAEQKNRSRWIWFLVSLLLGPIATLLIVVWRAPMPVIPAAPQRTR' A
#
# COMPACT_ATOMS: atom_id res chain seq x y z
N MET A 1 6.34 -33.98 -6.75
CA MET A 1 5.06 -33.39 -6.32
C MET A 1 5.26 -31.90 -6.47
N ASP A 2 4.91 -31.36 -7.64
CA ASP A 2 5.09 -29.94 -7.92
C ASP A 2 4.22 -29.14 -6.95
N GLU A 3 4.88 -28.43 -6.02
CA GLU A 3 4.21 -27.59 -5.05
C GLU A 3 3.72 -26.34 -5.79
N TYR A 4 2.55 -26.47 -6.42
CA TYR A 4 1.90 -25.36 -7.08
C TYR A 4 1.58 -24.31 -6.02
N VAL A 5 2.25 -23.16 -6.12
CA VAL A 5 1.78 -21.96 -5.44
C VAL A 5 0.38 -21.72 -5.96
N THR A 6 -0.61 -22.04 -5.13
CA THR A 6 -2.01 -21.84 -5.48
C THR A 6 -2.18 -20.38 -5.85
N THR A 7 -2.89 -20.11 -6.95
CA THR A 7 -3.11 -18.76 -7.47
C THR A 7 -3.59 -17.80 -6.37
N GLY A 8 -4.38 -18.30 -5.41
CA GLY A 8 -4.82 -17.54 -4.24
C GLY A 8 -3.68 -17.12 -3.29
N THR A 9 -2.70 -18.00 -3.03
CA THR A 9 -1.52 -17.69 -2.19
C THR A 9 -0.66 -16.64 -2.87
N PHE A 10 -0.39 -16.79 -4.17
CA PHE A 10 0.34 -15.79 -4.95
C PHE A 10 -0.36 -14.43 -4.91
N TRP A 11 -1.69 -14.41 -5.14
CA TRP A 11 -2.49 -13.19 -5.12
C TRP A 11 -2.52 -12.50 -3.75
N PHE A 12 -2.65 -13.29 -2.67
CA PHE A 12 -2.62 -12.79 -1.30
C PHE A 12 -1.25 -12.22 -0.93
N THR A 13 -0.15 -12.88 -1.32
CA THR A 13 1.21 -12.37 -1.13
C THR A 13 1.42 -11.04 -1.84
N VAL A 14 0.98 -10.91 -3.11
CA VAL A 14 1.06 -9.64 -3.85
C VAL A 14 0.23 -8.55 -3.17
N ALA A 15 -0.97 -8.88 -2.68
CA ALA A 15 -1.80 -7.92 -1.95
C ALA A 15 -1.16 -7.42 -0.66
N LEU A 16 -0.47 -8.29 0.09
CA LEU A 16 0.29 -7.91 1.28
C LEU A 16 1.49 -7.02 0.95
N ILE A 17 2.26 -7.35 -0.10
CA ILE A 17 3.41 -6.54 -0.54
C ILE A 17 2.95 -5.13 -0.93
N ASN A 18 1.86 -5.02 -1.70
CA ASN A 18 1.28 -3.75 -2.11
C ASN A 18 0.79 -2.92 -0.91
N ALA A 19 0.20 -3.57 0.11
CA ALA A 19 -0.21 -2.89 1.34
C ALA A 19 0.99 -2.27 2.08
N GLY A 20 2.10 -3.00 2.17
CA GLY A 20 3.34 -2.49 2.78
C GLY A 20 3.98 -1.34 1.99
N LEU A 21 3.95 -1.41 0.65
CA LEU A 21 4.46 -0.32 -0.21
C LEU A 21 3.64 0.97 -0.05
N ALA A 22 2.33 0.84 0.15
CA ALA A 22 1.46 1.98 0.43
C ALA A 22 1.73 2.60 1.81
N GLU A 23 2.00 1.78 2.83
CA GLU A 23 2.32 2.25 4.19
C GLU A 23 3.60 3.10 4.21
N GLN A 24 4.63 2.71 3.44
CA GLN A 24 5.86 3.50 3.27
C GLN A 24 5.61 4.89 2.65
N LYS A 25 4.49 5.08 1.94
CA LYS A 25 4.08 6.35 1.32
C LYS A 25 3.10 7.16 2.17
N ASN A 26 2.98 6.87 3.47
CA ASN A 26 1.97 7.48 4.36
C ASN A 26 0.52 7.28 3.85
N ARG A 27 0.25 6.17 3.16
CA ARG A 27 -1.10 5.78 2.74
C ARG A 27 -1.64 4.66 3.63
N SER A 28 -2.97 4.55 3.73
CA SER A 28 -3.61 3.50 4.53
C SER A 28 -3.35 2.11 3.96
N ARG A 29 -2.60 1.26 4.69
CA ARG A 29 -2.29 -0.12 4.28
C ARG A 29 -3.55 -0.94 4.01
N TRP A 30 -4.60 -0.74 4.81
CA TRP A 30 -5.84 -1.52 4.74
C TRP A 30 -6.63 -1.24 3.48
N ILE A 31 -6.69 0.02 3.07
CA ILE A 31 -7.35 0.41 1.81
C ILE A 31 -6.61 -0.22 0.64
N TRP A 32 -5.27 -0.09 0.61
CA TRP A 32 -4.46 -0.61 -0.50
C TRP A 32 -4.34 -2.13 -0.53
N PHE A 33 -4.46 -2.81 0.62
CA PHE A 33 -4.62 -4.26 0.71
C PHE A 33 -5.92 -4.71 0.02
N LEU A 34 -7.06 -4.12 0.38
CA LEU A 34 -8.36 -4.47 -0.22
C LEU A 34 -8.41 -4.15 -1.72
N VAL A 35 -7.84 -3.00 -2.11
CA VAL A 35 -7.69 -2.61 -3.52
C VAL A 35 -6.84 -3.65 -4.28
N SER A 36 -5.75 -4.15 -3.68
CA SER A 36 -4.91 -5.19 -4.30
C SER A 36 -5.55 -6.57 -4.30
N LEU A 37 -6.39 -6.87 -3.31
CA LEU A 37 -7.13 -8.11 -3.27
C LEU A 37 -8.19 -8.18 -4.39
N LEU A 38 -8.81 -7.05 -4.72
CA LEU A 38 -9.80 -6.92 -5.81
C LEU A 38 -9.17 -6.76 -7.20
N LEU A 39 -8.15 -5.92 -7.35
CA LEU A 39 -7.56 -5.57 -8.66
C LEU A 39 -6.28 -6.36 -8.98
N GLY A 40 -5.72 -7.08 -8.01
CA GLY A 40 -4.49 -7.85 -8.18
C GLY A 40 -3.28 -6.99 -8.53
N PRO A 41 -2.44 -7.41 -9.49
CA PRO A 41 -1.22 -6.69 -9.86
C PRO A 41 -1.50 -5.29 -10.46
N ILE A 42 -2.72 -5.01 -10.90
CA ILE A 42 -3.12 -3.67 -11.37
C ILE A 42 -3.07 -2.66 -10.21
N ALA A 43 -3.31 -3.09 -8.97
CA ALA A 43 -3.17 -2.21 -7.81
C ALA A 43 -1.72 -1.73 -7.61
N THR A 44 -0.72 -2.51 -8.03
CA THR A 44 0.69 -2.10 -7.98
C THR A 44 0.95 -0.93 -8.91
N LEU A 45 0.37 -0.94 -10.12
CA LEU A 45 0.47 0.18 -11.07
C LEU A 45 -0.16 1.44 -10.49
N LEU A 46 -1.31 1.30 -9.81
CA LEU A 46 -1.98 2.43 -9.15
C LEU A 46 -1.13 2.98 -7.99
N ILE A 47 -0.50 2.15 -7.17
CA ILE A 47 0.37 2.61 -6.08
C ILE A 47 1.59 3.37 -6.61
N VAL A 48 2.16 2.92 -7.73
CA VAL A 48 3.37 3.53 -8.31
C VAL A 48 3.04 4.86 -8.99
N VAL A 49 1.94 4.94 -9.75
CA VAL A 49 1.55 6.15 -10.48
C VAL A 49 0.95 7.21 -9.56
N TRP A 50 0.26 6.82 -8.49
CA TRP A 50 -0.41 7.76 -7.60
C TRP A 50 0.57 8.42 -6.63
N ARG A 51 0.69 9.76 -6.71
CA ARG A 51 1.57 10.54 -5.83
C ARG A 51 1.19 10.34 -4.36
N ALA A 52 2.18 10.19 -3.49
CA ALA A 52 1.97 10.16 -2.04
C ALA A 52 1.30 11.47 -1.57
N PRO A 53 0.41 11.42 -0.57
CA PRO A 53 -0.17 12.64 -0.02
C PRO A 53 0.95 13.39 0.70
N MET A 54 0.97 14.72 0.60
CA MET A 54 1.97 15.50 1.32
C MET A 54 1.85 15.23 2.82
N PRO A 55 2.99 15.01 3.52
CA PRO A 55 3.00 15.00 4.97
C PRO A 55 2.36 16.29 5.49
N VAL A 56 1.32 16.17 6.31
CA VAL A 56 0.81 17.33 7.06
C VAL A 56 1.86 17.65 8.10
N ILE A 57 2.70 18.64 7.83
CA ILE A 57 3.64 19.17 8.81
C ILE A 57 2.78 19.85 9.88
N PRO A 58 2.73 19.35 11.13
CA PRO A 58 2.07 20.08 12.19
C PRO A 58 2.73 21.45 12.28
N ALA A 59 1.94 22.53 12.22
CA ALA A 59 2.47 23.87 12.36
C ALA A 59 3.35 23.92 13.62
N ALA A 60 4.61 24.34 13.46
CA ALA A 60 5.56 24.40 14.56
C ALA A 60 4.89 25.10 15.74
N PRO A 61 4.95 24.54 16.96
CA PRO A 61 4.36 25.19 18.12
C PRO A 61 4.99 26.57 18.21
N GLN A 62 4.17 27.61 18.03
CA GLN A 62 4.63 28.97 18.24
C GLN A 62 5.01 29.05 19.71
N ARG A 63 6.31 28.91 20.00
CA ARG A 63 6.87 29.08 21.33
C ARG A 63 6.67 30.55 21.68
N THR A 64 5.52 30.85 22.27
CA THR A 64 5.21 32.14 22.85
C THR A 64 6.09 32.30 24.08
N ARG A 65 7.23 32.98 23.85
CA ARG A 65 8.16 33.60 24.80
C ARG A 65 8.71 32.73 25.93
#